data_AF-A0A358XMX5-F1
#
_entry.id   AF-A0A358XMX5-F1
#
_cell.length_a   1.000
_cell.length_b   1.000
_cell.length_c   1.000
_cell.angle_alpha   90.00
_cell.angle_beta   90.00
_cell.angle_gamma   90.00
#
_symmetry.space_group_name_H-M   'P 1'
#
loop_
_entity.id
_entity.type
_entity.pdbx_description
1 polymer ?
#
loop_
_entity_poly.entity_id
_entity_poly.type
_entity_poly.pdbx_seq_one_letter_code
_entity_poly.pdbx_strand_id
1 'polypeptide(L)' 'MKAIEQDGLTWPQVSDLNGWQNQAAQLYGIQAIPQNYLISPEGKIVGINLKGVKLIEKLEELLK' A
#
# COMPACT_ATOMS: atom_id res chain seq x y z
N MET A 1 11.32 9.78 11.90
CA MET A 1 10.05 10.45 12.23
C MET A 1 9.81 11.74 11.44
N LYS A 2 10.83 12.54 11.10
CA LYS A 2 10.65 13.80 10.36
C LYS A 2 9.84 13.70 9.05
N ALA A 3 10.04 12.66 8.23
CA ALA A 3 9.35 12.53 6.94
C ALA A 3 7.84 12.31 7.07
N ILE A 4 7.38 11.49 8.03
CA ILE A 4 5.96 11.21 8.26
C ILE A 4 5.20 12.50 8.64
N GLU A 5 5.80 13.29 9.53
CA GLU A 5 5.26 14.58 9.96
C GLU A 5 5.25 15.61 8.82
N GLN A 6 6.32 15.67 8.03
CA GLN A 6 6.45 16.57 6.88
C GLN A 6 5.43 16.27 5.79
N ASP A 7 5.18 14.99 5.51
CA ASP A 7 4.26 14.54 4.47
C ASP A 7 2.79 14.49 4.97
N GLY A 8 2.54 14.74 6.25
CA GLY A 8 1.20 14.76 6.83
C GLY A 8 0.48 13.42 6.76
N LEU A 9 1.22 12.30 6.81
CA LEU A 9 0.63 10.95 6.68
C LEU A 9 -0.10 10.57 7.97
N THR A 10 -1.43 10.59 7.94
CA THR A 10 -2.28 10.35 9.12
C THR A 10 -2.61 8.89 9.37
N TRP A 11 -2.38 8.02 8.39
CA TRP A 11 -2.64 6.58 8.50
C TRP A 11 -1.47 5.83 9.15
N PRO A 12 -1.69 4.62 9.71
CA PRO A 12 -0.65 3.85 10.37
C PRO A 12 0.58 3.65 9.48
N GLN A 13 1.75 3.99 10.03
CA GLN A 13 3.05 3.77 9.40
C GLN A 13 3.77 2.68 10.18
N VAL A 14 4.23 1.64 9.49
CA VAL A 14 5.02 0.55 10.08
C VAL A 14 6.29 0.33 9.26
N SER A 15 7.39 0.01 9.93
CA SER A 15 8.66 -0.32 9.29
C SER A 15 9.46 -1.25 10.20
N ASP A 16 10.02 -2.31 9.64
CA ASP A 16 10.96 -3.21 10.32
C ASP A 16 12.44 -2.78 10.10
N LEU A 17 12.67 -1.65 9.43
CA LEU A 17 13.98 -1.06 9.11
C LEU A 17 14.93 -1.95 8.28
N ASN A 18 14.42 -3.01 7.66
CA ASN A 18 15.23 -3.93 6.84
C ASN A 18 15.33 -3.54 5.36
N GLY A 19 14.79 -2.38 4.98
CA GLY A 19 14.82 -1.88 3.60
C GLY A 19 14.22 -2.88 2.61
N TRP A 20 14.95 -3.18 1.52
CA TRP A 20 14.52 -4.17 0.51
C TRP A 20 14.44 -5.60 1.03
N GLN A 21 15.07 -5.92 2.17
CA GLN A 21 15.01 -7.25 2.78
C GLN A 21 13.79 -7.43 3.71
N ASN A 22 12.93 -6.41 3.82
CA ASN A 22 11.69 -6.48 4.57
C ASN A 22 10.82 -7.69 4.15
N GLN A 23 10.23 -8.37 5.14
CA GLN A 23 9.43 -9.58 4.90
C GLN A 23 8.21 -9.31 4.00
N ALA A 24 7.53 -8.17 4.19
CA ALA A 24 6.39 -7.80 3.36
C ALA A 24 6.81 -7.47 1.93
N ALA A 25 7.97 -6.82 1.73
CA ALA A 25 8.51 -6.55 0.40
C ALA A 25 8.75 -7.86 -0.38
N GLN A 26 9.30 -8.88 0.28
CA GLN A 26 9.50 -10.20 -0.33
C GLN A 26 8.16 -10.93 -0.59
N LEU A 27 7.27 -10.96 0.41
CA LEU A 27 5.99 -11.67 0.32
C LEU A 27 5.07 -11.10 -0.76
N TYR A 28 4.99 -9.78 -0.87
CA TYR A 28 4.16 -9.10 -1.86
C TYR A 28 4.88 -8.84 -3.19
N GLY A 29 6.15 -9.22 -3.31
CA GLY A 29 6.93 -9.08 -4.54
C GLY A 29 7.18 -7.62 -4.93
N ILE A 30 7.48 -6.76 -3.95
CA ILE A 30 7.79 -5.34 -4.16
C ILE A 30 9.13 -5.20 -4.88
N GLN A 31 9.10 -4.65 -6.10
CA GLN A 31 10.28 -4.46 -6.95
C GLN A 31 10.68 -2.99 -7.08
N ALA A 32 9.76 -2.08 -6.77
CA ALA A 32 9.98 -0.65 -6.85
C ALA A 32 9.06 0.06 -5.84
N ILE A 33 9.40 1.31 -5.51
CA ILE A 33 8.54 2.20 -4.73
C ILE A 33 8.29 3.48 -5.53
N PRO A 34 7.09 4.09 -5.45
CA PRO A 34 5.93 3.67 -4.67
C PRO A 34 5.09 2.56 -5.34
N GLN A 35 4.61 1.60 -4.55
CA GLN A 35 3.67 0.55 -4.94
C GLN A 35 2.53 0.43 -3.91
N ASN A 36 1.35 0.00 -4.36
CA ASN A 36 0.17 -0.18 -3.48
C ASN A 36 -0.60 -1.46 -3.82
N TYR A 37 -1.30 -1.99 -2.81
CA TYR A 37 -2.14 -3.18 -2.90
C TYR A 37 -3.49 -2.87 -2.24
N LEU A 38 -4.57 -3.26 -2.90
CA LEU A 38 -5.88 -3.36 -2.28
C LEU A 38 -6.10 -4.82 -1.89
N ILE A 39 -6.44 -5.04 -0.62
CA ILE A 39 -6.65 -6.37 -0.04
C ILE A 39 -8.09 -6.44 0.48
N SER A 40 -8.83 -7.47 0.10
CA SER A 40 -10.20 -7.70 0.58
C SER A 40 -10.23 -8.18 2.04
N PRO A 41 -11.37 -8.13 2.73
CA PRO A 41 -11.51 -8.68 4.08
C PRO A 41 -11.13 -10.17 4.20
N GLU A 42 -11.26 -10.93 3.12
CA GLU A 42 -10.85 -12.35 3.05
C GLU A 42 -9.34 -12.54 2.81
N GLY A 43 -8.56 -11.45 2.78
CA GLY A 43 -7.12 -11.47 2.55
C GLY A 43 -6.70 -11.63 1.09
N LYS A 44 -7.61 -11.42 0.13
CA LYS A 44 -7.30 -11.55 -1.31
C LYS A 44 -6.83 -10.22 -1.89
N ILE A 45 -5.82 -10.25 -2.76
CA ILE A 45 -5.40 -9.07 -3.51
C ILE A 45 -6.45 -8.78 -4.58
N VAL A 46 -7.06 -7.59 -4.52
CA VAL A 46 -8.13 -7.13 -5.44
C VAL A 46 -7.71 -5.93 -6.30
N GLY A 47 -6.48 -5.44 -6.11
CA GLY A 47 -5.88 -4.40 -6.94
C GLY A 47 -4.39 -4.24 -6.63
N ILE A 48 -3.59 -3.96 -7.67
CA ILE A 48 -2.15 -3.73 -7.55
C ILE A 48 -1.80 -2.49 -8.34
N ASN A 49 -1.04 -1.57 -7.74
CA ASN A 49 -0.52 -0.36 -8.37
C ASN A 49 -1.59 0.51 -9.05
N LEU A 50 -2.81 0.54 -8.49
CA LEU A 50 -3.87 1.41 -8.95
C LEU A 50 -3.57 2.86 -8.53
N LYS A 51 -3.80 3.81 -9.43
CA LYS A 51 -3.51 5.24 -9.22
C LYS A 51 -4.60 6.09 -9.88
N GLY A 52 -4.79 7.30 -9.37
CA GLY A 52 -5.72 8.28 -9.92
C GLY A 52 -7.14 7.71 -10.06
N VAL A 53 -7.77 7.97 -11.20
CA VAL A 53 -9.16 7.56 -11.48
C VAL A 53 -9.37 6.06 -11.29
N LYS A 54 -8.45 5.22 -11.76
CA LYS A 54 -8.56 3.75 -11.64
C LYS A 54 -8.59 3.27 -10.19
N LEU A 55 -7.91 3.97 -9.29
CA LEU A 55 -7.95 3.65 -7.86
C LEU A 55 -9.31 4.03 -7.27
N ILE A 56 -9.81 5.22 -7.60
CA ILE A 56 -11.10 5.72 -7.11
C ILE A 56 -12.24 4.81 -7.56
N GLU A 57 -12.31 4.49 -8.86
CA GLU A 57 -13.33 3.59 -9.41
C GLU A 57 -13.33 2.22 -8.72
N LYS A 58 -12.13 1.66 -8.45
CA LYS A 58 -12.05 0.37 -7.77
C LYS A 58 -12.50 0.44 -6.31
N LEU A 59 -12.20 1.54 -5.61
CA LEU A 59 -12.66 1.75 -4.24
C LEU A 59 -14.19 1.93 -4.20
N GLU A 60 -14.76 2.68 -5.13
CA GLU A 60 -16.22 2.86 -5.26
C GLU A 60 -16.94 1.55 -5.56
N GLU A 61 -16.34 0.67 -6.37
CA GLU A 61 -16.88 -0.68 -6.63
C GLU A 61 -16.91 -1.55 -5.35
N LEU A 62 -15.87 -1.46 -4.54
CA LEU A 62 -15.66 -2.33 -3.38
C LEU A 62 -16.36 -1.85 -2.10
N LEU A 63 -16.64 -0.55 -1.98
CA LEU A 63 -17.16 0.08 -0.75
C LEU A 63 -18.66 0.46 -0.86
N LYS A 64 -19.38 -0.11 -1.82
CA LYS A 64 -20.85 0.06 -1.90
C LYS A 64 -21.57 -0.44 -0.65
#